data_AF-A0A1C5BZ14-F1
#
_entry.id   AF-A0A1C5BZ14-F1
#
_cell.length_a   1.000
_cell.length_b   1.000
_cell.length_c   1.000
_cell.angle_alpha   90.00
_cell.angle_beta   90.00
_cell.angle_gamma   90.00
#
_symmetry.space_group_name_H-M   'P 1'
#
loop_
_entity.id
_entity.type
_entity.pdbx_description
1 polymer ?
#
loop_
_entity_poly.entity_id
_entity_poly.type
_entity_poly.pdbx_seq_one_letter_code
_entity_poly.pdbx_strand_id
1 'polypeptide(L)'
;MSDDEEGSEGVLLSGEENATVRIKLEREKRGWSTTTLSDHMNEAGFDMNPSAVWRIENRKRRINLDEAIGFAEVFGVPLSNFVGPPSLATMGRAMELIDNVVATYRASNRANHEARRARDQLDAYLADHPDIREEADVMVSNAIATELIKVNEEYGPASDA
;
A
#
# COMPACT_ATOMS: atom_id res chain seq x y z
N MET A 1 -24.22 20.14 24.13
CA MET A 1 -24.77 20.22 22.77
C MET A 1 -23.88 21.21 22.03
N SER A 2 -22.91 20.80 21.23
CA SER A 2 -22.77 19.50 20.55
C SER A 2 -21.28 19.20 20.38
N ASP A 3 -20.93 17.94 20.62
CA ASP A 3 -19.71 17.29 20.16
C ASP A 3 -19.74 17.11 18.63
N ASP A 4 -18.63 16.63 18.10
CA ASP A 4 -18.43 16.07 16.75
C ASP A 4 -17.80 17.00 15.69
N GLU A 5 -16.56 17.45 15.95
CA GLU A 5 -15.55 17.61 14.91
C GLU A 5 -14.21 17.04 15.38
N GLU A 6 -14.18 15.76 15.75
CA GLU A 6 -12.92 15.00 15.69
C GLU A 6 -12.76 14.52 14.24
N GLY A 7 -11.86 15.21 13.54
CA GLY A 7 -11.48 14.88 12.18
C GLY A 7 -11.16 13.41 12.06
N SER A 8 -11.68 12.77 11.01
CA SER A 8 -11.25 11.45 10.58
C SER A 8 -9.82 11.57 10.03
N GLU A 9 -8.88 11.77 10.93
CA GLU A 9 -7.48 11.46 10.71
C GLU A 9 -7.48 10.01 10.27
N GLY A 10 -7.08 9.75 9.02
CA GLY A 10 -7.07 8.42 8.45
C GLY A 10 -6.17 7.54 9.28
N VAL A 11 -6.75 6.90 10.31
CA VAL A 11 -6.04 6.02 11.20
C VAL A 11 -5.67 4.82 10.34
N LEU A 12 -4.46 4.85 9.82
CA LEU A 12 -3.66 3.66 9.53
C LEU A 12 -3.51 2.94 10.87
N LEU A 13 -4.59 2.26 11.25
CA LEU A 13 -4.57 1.23 12.28
C LEU A 13 -3.39 0.33 11.94
N SER A 14 -2.62 -0.03 12.95
CA SER A 14 -1.58 -1.06 12.79
C SER A 14 -2.21 -2.27 12.08
N GLY A 15 -1.48 -2.96 11.20
CA GLY A 15 -2.07 -4.07 10.41
C GLY A 15 -2.82 -5.12 11.27
N GLU A 16 -2.41 -5.26 12.53
CA GLU A 16 -3.05 -6.05 13.57
C GLU A 16 -4.47 -5.55 13.95
N GLU A 17 -4.65 -4.24 14.13
CA GLU A 17 -5.93 -3.63 14.45
C GLU A 17 -6.91 -3.71 13.27
N ASN A 18 -6.42 -3.53 12.05
CA ASN A 18 -7.21 -3.74 10.82
C ASN A 18 -7.72 -5.18 10.72
N ALA A 19 -6.82 -6.15 10.91
CA ALA A 19 -7.17 -7.56 10.91
C ALA A 19 -8.21 -7.89 11.99
N THR A 20 -8.06 -7.35 13.20
CA THR A 20 -9.01 -7.54 14.30
C THR A 20 -10.43 -7.07 13.93
N VAL A 21 -10.54 -5.87 13.36
CA VAL A 21 -11.84 -5.34 12.90
C VAL A 21 -12.41 -6.22 11.77
N ARG A 22 -11.56 -6.67 10.85
CA ARG A 22 -11.98 -7.46 9.70
C ARG A 22 -12.46 -8.86 10.06
N ILE A 23 -11.86 -9.52 11.05
CA ILE A 23 -12.32 -10.83 11.56
C ILE A 23 -13.80 -10.75 11.94
N LYS A 24 -14.17 -9.74 12.73
CA LYS A 24 -15.55 -9.54 13.17
C LYS A 24 -16.49 -9.28 11.98
N LEU A 25 -16.11 -8.39 11.07
CA LEU A 25 -16.90 -8.05 9.89
C LEU A 25 -17.15 -9.25 8.97
N GLU A 26 -16.10 -10.01 8.64
CA GLU A 26 -16.19 -11.16 7.74
C GLU A 26 -17.00 -12.30 8.37
N ARG A 27 -16.85 -12.51 9.69
CA ARG A 27 -17.66 -13.47 10.46
C ARG A 27 -19.14 -13.08 10.46
N GLU A 28 -19.46 -11.83 10.80
CA GLU A 28 -20.84 -11.33 10.85
C GLU A 28 -21.50 -11.32 9.47
N LYS A 29 -20.77 -10.93 8.42
CA LYS A 29 -21.23 -10.97 7.02
C LYS A 29 -21.65 -12.38 6.57
N ARG A 30 -20.99 -13.42 7.08
CA ARG A 30 -21.30 -14.84 6.78
C ARG A 30 -22.31 -15.46 7.75
N GLY A 31 -22.78 -14.71 8.76
CA GLY A 31 -23.65 -15.24 9.81
C GLY A 31 -22.97 -16.28 10.69
N TRP A 32 -21.64 -16.28 10.77
CA TRP A 32 -20.88 -17.26 11.53
C TRP A 32 -20.83 -16.91 13.01
N SER A 33 -20.94 -17.94 13.86
CA SER A 33 -20.62 -17.81 15.28
C SER A 33 -19.10 -17.81 15.48
N THR A 34 -18.62 -17.41 16.67
CA THR A 34 -17.19 -17.54 17.00
C THR A 34 -16.74 -19.00 17.01
N THR A 35 -17.63 -19.93 17.35
CA THR A 35 -17.39 -21.38 17.25
C THR A 35 -17.22 -21.80 15.81
N THR A 36 -18.13 -21.40 14.93
CA THR A 36 -18.07 -21.73 13.50
C THR A 36 -16.77 -21.24 12.85
N LEU A 37 -16.35 -20.01 13.16
CA LEU A 37 -15.08 -19.49 12.65
C LEU A 37 -13.87 -20.27 13.22
N SER A 38 -13.93 -20.64 14.50
CA SER A 38 -12.92 -21.48 15.13
C SER A 38 -12.79 -22.84 14.46
N ASP A 39 -13.93 -23.47 14.14
CA ASP A 39 -13.97 -24.77 13.48
C ASP A 39 -13.33 -24.68 12.08
N HIS A 40 -13.64 -23.65 11.29
CA HIS A 40 -13.01 -23.43 9.99
C HIS A 40 -11.50 -23.18 10.06
N MET A 41 -11.03 -22.45 11.07
CA MET A 41 -9.60 -22.28 11.30
C MET A 41 -8.91 -23.62 11.58
N ASN A 42 -9.51 -24.44 12.45
CA ASN A 42 -8.99 -25.77 12.78
C ASN A 42 -9.01 -26.72 11.58
N GLU A 43 -10.08 -26.69 10.76
CA GLU A 43 -10.19 -27.45 9.51
C GLU A 43 -9.11 -27.06 8.50
N ALA A 44 -8.71 -25.78 8.46
CA ALA A 44 -7.60 -25.27 7.65
C ALA A 44 -6.22 -25.54 8.28
N GLY A 45 -6.14 -26.19 9.45
CA GLY A 45 -4.90 -26.55 10.11
C GLY A 45 -4.34 -25.47 11.07
N PHE A 46 -5.12 -24.45 11.39
CA PHE A 46 -4.74 -23.38 12.32
C PHE A 46 -5.45 -23.57 13.67
N ASP A 47 -4.70 -23.92 14.72
CA ASP A 47 -5.26 -24.13 16.06
C ASP A 47 -5.93 -22.85 16.58
N MET A 48 -7.24 -22.90 16.74
CA MET A 48 -8.05 -21.79 17.18
C MET A 48 -9.15 -22.27 18.13
N ASN A 49 -9.30 -21.55 19.24
CA ASN A 49 -10.37 -21.78 20.21
C ASN A 49 -11.49 -20.72 20.03
N PRO A 50 -12.78 -21.07 20.21
CA PRO A 50 -13.89 -20.11 20.04
C PRO A 50 -13.78 -18.87 20.95
N SER A 51 -13.25 -19.05 22.16
CA SER A 51 -12.99 -17.96 23.10
C SER A 51 -11.80 -17.08 22.69
N ALA A 52 -10.86 -17.60 21.92
CA ALA A 52 -9.73 -16.85 21.38
C ALA A 52 -10.22 -15.91 20.27
N VAL A 53 -11.10 -16.37 19.38
CA VAL A 53 -11.76 -15.54 18.37
C VAL A 53 -12.44 -14.33 19.01
N TRP A 54 -13.28 -14.55 20.02
CA TRP A 54 -13.95 -13.46 20.72
C TRP A 54 -12.97 -12.48 21.38
N ARG A 55 -11.91 -12.99 22.04
CA ARG A 55 -10.90 -12.13 22.68
C ARG A 55 -10.12 -11.30 21.65
N ILE A 56 -9.83 -11.86 20.48
CA ILE A 56 -9.23 -11.12 19.36
C ILE A 56 -10.16 -10.00 18.95
N GLU A 57 -11.42 -10.30 18.60
CA GLU A 57 -12.40 -9.31 18.13
C GLU A 57 -12.62 -8.15 19.12
N ASN A 58 -12.47 -8.41 20.42
CA ASN A 58 -12.63 -7.43 21.48
C ASN A 58 -11.30 -6.79 21.94
N ARG A 59 -10.21 -6.98 21.20
CA ARG A 59 -8.86 -6.46 21.51
C ARG A 59 -8.35 -6.86 22.89
N LYS A 60 -8.81 -8.00 23.40
CA LYS A 60 -8.34 -8.62 24.66
C LYS A 60 -7.20 -9.61 24.43
N ARG A 61 -6.86 -9.89 23.16
CA ARG A 61 -5.76 -10.74 22.75
C ARG A 61 -5.22 -10.25 21.40
N ARG A 62 -3.89 -10.22 21.29
CA ARG A 62 -3.18 -9.96 20.03
C ARG A 62 -3.24 -11.16 19.10
N ILE A 63 -3.25 -10.90 17.79
CA ILE A 63 -3.07 -11.95 16.78
C ILE A 63 -1.60 -12.09 16.41
N ASN A 64 -1.14 -13.32 16.18
CA ASN A 64 0.16 -13.55 15.58
C ASN A 64 0.07 -13.66 14.05
N LEU A 65 1.21 -13.80 13.37
CA LEU A 65 1.28 -13.86 11.91
C LEU A 65 0.60 -15.11 11.33
N ASP A 66 0.81 -16.27 11.95
CA ASP A 66 0.22 -17.55 11.48
C ASP A 66 -1.31 -17.51 11.58
N GLU A 67 -1.85 -16.93 12.65
CA GLU A 67 -3.28 -16.70 12.81
C GLU A 67 -3.81 -15.73 11.76
N ALA A 68 -3.09 -14.64 11.46
CA ALA A 68 -3.47 -13.70 10.42
C ALA A 68 -3.51 -14.35 9.03
N ILE A 69 -2.54 -15.21 8.72
CA ILE A 69 -2.51 -16.03 7.50
C ILE A 69 -3.72 -16.96 7.46
N GLY A 70 -3.99 -17.68 8.55
CA GLY A 70 -5.11 -18.61 8.63
C GLY A 70 -6.47 -17.93 8.45
N PHE A 71 -6.68 -16.77 9.10
CA PHE A 71 -7.92 -16.01 8.90
C PHE A 71 -8.06 -15.53 7.44
N ALA A 72 -6.98 -15.06 6.84
CA ALA A 72 -6.98 -14.63 5.44
C ALA A 72 -7.34 -15.80 4.50
N GLU A 73 -6.80 -17.00 4.75
CA GLU A 73 -7.13 -18.23 4.03
C GLU A 73 -8.59 -18.65 4.20
N VAL A 74 -9.07 -18.74 5.44
CA VAL A 74 -10.48 -19.11 5.76
C VAL A 74 -11.48 -18.12 5.14
N PHE A 75 -11.14 -16.84 5.08
CA PHE A 75 -12.00 -15.83 4.45
C PHE A 75 -11.83 -15.73 2.93
N GLY A 76 -10.82 -16.38 2.36
CA GLY A 76 -10.52 -16.37 0.93
C GLY A 76 -10.02 -15.02 0.42
N VAL A 77 -9.24 -14.29 1.23
CA VAL A 77 -8.71 -12.96 0.88
C VAL A 77 -7.18 -12.92 1.01
N PRO A 78 -6.46 -12.17 0.16
CA PRO A 78 -5.01 -12.00 0.32
C PRO A 78 -4.66 -11.39 1.69
N LEU A 79 -3.57 -11.84 2.31
CA LEU A 79 -3.12 -11.32 3.61
C LEU A 79 -2.91 -9.80 3.58
N SER A 80 -2.34 -9.26 2.48
CA SER A 80 -2.16 -7.82 2.28
C SER A 80 -3.48 -7.04 2.32
N ASN A 81 -4.55 -7.62 1.77
CA ASN A 81 -5.88 -7.06 1.86
C ASN A 81 -6.38 -7.19 3.31
N PHE A 82 -6.26 -8.37 3.91
CA PHE A 82 -6.77 -8.68 5.25
C PHE A 82 -6.26 -7.75 6.36
N VAL A 83 -4.98 -7.39 6.32
CA VAL A 83 -4.34 -6.45 7.27
C VAL A 83 -4.42 -4.98 6.83
N GLY A 84 -4.97 -4.71 5.64
CA GLY A 84 -5.22 -3.38 5.12
C GLY A 84 -6.52 -2.77 5.64
N PRO A 85 -6.80 -1.49 5.34
CA PRO A 85 -7.98 -0.77 5.83
C PRO A 85 -9.29 -1.52 5.52
N PRO A 86 -10.10 -1.91 6.54
CA PRO A 86 -11.29 -2.75 6.36
C PRO A 86 -12.39 -2.13 5.49
N SER A 87 -12.42 -0.81 5.33
CA SER A 87 -13.41 -0.11 4.50
C SER A 87 -13.17 -0.27 2.99
N LEU A 88 -11.94 -0.54 2.56
CA LEU A 88 -11.53 -0.62 1.16
C LEU A 88 -11.50 -2.06 0.64
N ALA A 89 -11.37 -2.99 1.57
CA ALA A 89 -11.33 -4.42 1.42
C ALA A 89 -12.43 -5.09 0.58
N THR A 90 -13.67 -4.61 0.73
CA THR A 90 -14.86 -5.11 0.02
C THR A 90 -14.94 -4.59 -1.42
N MET A 91 -14.10 -3.61 -1.77
CA MET A 91 -14.00 -3.02 -3.09
C MET A 91 -12.70 -3.52 -3.74
N GLY A 92 -12.69 -4.78 -4.23
CA GLY A 92 -11.49 -5.39 -4.82
C GLY A 92 -10.80 -4.51 -5.88
N ARG A 93 -11.59 -3.74 -6.66
CA ARG A 93 -11.07 -2.74 -7.60
C ARG A 93 -10.34 -1.58 -6.94
N ALA A 94 -10.80 -1.11 -5.77
CA ALA A 94 -10.14 -0.04 -5.03
C ALA A 94 -8.76 -0.47 -4.51
N MET A 95 -8.64 -1.69 -3.98
CA MET A 95 -7.35 -2.24 -3.54
C MET A 95 -6.37 -2.41 -4.71
N GLU A 96 -6.83 -2.92 -5.86
CA GLU A 96 -6.01 -3.01 -7.07
C GLU A 96 -5.52 -1.63 -7.55
N LEU A 97 -6.39 -0.62 -7.53
CA LEU A 97 -6.02 0.76 -7.87
C LEU A 97 -4.99 1.33 -6.88
N ILE A 98 -5.14 1.07 -5.59
CA ILE A 98 -4.18 1.50 -4.54
C ILE A 98 -2.83 0.83 -4.77
N ASP A 99 -2.80 -0.47 -5.02
CA ASP A 99 -1.56 -1.21 -5.31
C ASP A 99 -0.87 -0.65 -6.56
N ASN A 100 -1.63 -0.36 -7.61
CA ASN A 100 -1.12 0.26 -8.84
C ASN A 100 -0.54 1.67 -8.60
N VAL A 101 -1.21 2.49 -7.78
CA VAL A 101 -0.72 3.81 -7.38
C VAL A 101 0.60 3.64 -6.62
N VAL A 102 0.63 2.80 -5.59
CA VAL A 102 1.84 2.56 -4.78
C VAL A 102 3.00 2.04 -5.65
N ALA A 103 2.73 1.10 -6.57
CA ALA A 103 3.74 0.57 -7.48
C ALA A 103 4.31 1.66 -8.39
N THR A 104 3.45 2.50 -8.98
CA THR A 104 3.86 3.63 -9.83
C THR A 104 4.72 4.62 -9.06
N TYR A 105 4.32 5.02 -7.85
CA TYR A 105 5.12 5.94 -7.01
C TYR A 105 6.48 5.35 -6.63
N ARG A 106 6.56 4.04 -6.34
CA ARG A 106 7.83 3.36 -6.08
C ARG A 106 8.73 3.38 -7.31
N ALA A 107 8.19 3.13 -8.49
CA ALA A 107 8.93 3.21 -9.75
C ALA A 107 9.44 4.63 -10.00
N SER A 108 8.59 5.65 -9.85
CA SER A 108 8.99 7.06 -10.01
C SER A 108 10.08 7.48 -9.03
N ASN A 109 9.97 7.10 -7.75
CA ASN A 109 11.00 7.40 -6.75
C ASN A 109 12.34 6.75 -7.07
N ARG A 110 12.33 5.51 -7.58
CA ARG A 110 13.54 4.83 -8.05
C ARG A 110 14.17 5.58 -9.22
N ALA A 111 13.38 5.91 -10.25
CA ALA A 111 13.86 6.65 -11.41
C ALA A 111 14.43 8.03 -11.02
N ASN A 112 13.79 8.74 -10.09
CA ASN A 112 14.28 10.01 -9.56
C ASN A 112 15.62 9.85 -8.81
N HIS A 113 15.78 8.78 -8.04
CA HIS A 113 17.04 8.48 -7.35
C HIS A 113 18.17 8.17 -8.35
N GLU A 114 17.87 7.41 -9.40
CA GLU A 114 18.82 7.10 -10.47
C GLU A 114 19.22 8.37 -11.26
N ALA A 115 18.25 9.22 -11.61
CA ALA A 115 18.50 10.48 -12.28
C ALA A 115 19.36 11.43 -11.42
N ARG A 116 19.11 11.49 -10.11
CA ARG A 116 19.95 12.24 -9.17
C ARG A 116 21.37 11.69 -9.16
N ARG A 117 21.54 10.38 -9.04
CA ARG A 117 22.85 9.73 -9.06
C ARG A 117 23.62 10.03 -10.36
N ALA A 118 22.95 10.02 -11.51
CA ALA A 118 23.57 10.34 -12.79
C ALA A 118 24.04 11.80 -12.85
N ARG A 119 23.26 12.74 -12.32
CA ARG A 119 23.68 14.15 -12.17
C ARG A 119 24.86 14.29 -11.23
N ASP A 120 24.81 13.67 -10.05
CA ASP A 120 25.91 13.71 -9.08
C ASP A 120 27.22 13.17 -9.69
N GLN A 121 27.15 12.13 -10.53
CA GLN A 121 28.30 11.59 -11.26
C GLN A 121 28.84 12.56 -12.33
N LEU A 122 27.96 13.21 -13.09
CA LEU A 122 28.37 14.22 -14.07
C LEU A 122 29.01 15.43 -13.38
N ASP A 123 28.40 15.93 -12.30
CA ASP A 123 28.89 17.06 -11.54
C ASP A 123 30.28 16.79 -10.96
N ALA A 124 30.51 15.58 -10.45
CA ALA A 124 31.83 15.15 -9.98
C ALA A 124 32.86 15.15 -11.12
N TYR A 125 32.50 14.62 -12.30
CA TYR A 125 33.38 14.63 -13.46
C TYR A 125 33.72 16.06 -13.93
N LEU A 126 32.71 16.94 -14.01
CA LEU A 126 32.88 18.34 -14.41
C LEU A 126 33.59 19.20 -13.34
N ALA A 127 33.69 18.73 -12.09
CA ALA A 127 34.54 19.36 -11.09
C ALA A 127 36.03 19.17 -11.42
N ASP A 128 36.38 18.00 -11.95
CA ASP A 128 37.73 17.68 -12.41
C ASP A 128 38.02 18.21 -13.84
N HIS A 129 36.98 18.57 -14.61
CA HIS A 129 37.07 19.07 -15.99
C HIS A 129 36.33 20.40 -16.18
N PRO A 130 36.83 21.50 -15.59
CA PRO A 130 36.13 22.78 -15.60
C PRO A 130 36.06 23.45 -16.98
N ASP A 131 36.93 23.06 -17.92
CA ASP A 131 37.02 23.57 -19.28
C ASP A 131 35.80 23.24 -20.15
N ILE A 132 35.13 22.12 -19.86
CA ILE A 132 33.94 21.65 -20.60
C ILE A 132 32.62 21.83 -19.85
N ARG A 133 32.65 22.38 -18.62
CA ARG A 133 31.48 22.46 -17.73
C ARG A 133 30.31 23.21 -18.36
N GLU A 134 30.55 24.39 -18.88
CA GLU A 134 29.49 25.24 -19.45
C GLU A 134 28.83 24.57 -20.67
N GLU A 135 29.63 23.98 -21.56
CA GLU A 135 29.12 23.26 -22.73
C GLU A 135 28.32 22.01 -22.34
N ALA A 136 28.81 21.24 -21.37
CA ALA A 136 28.14 20.05 -20.87
C ALA A 136 26.79 20.38 -20.19
N ASP A 137 26.74 21.42 -19.36
CA ASP A 137 25.52 21.87 -18.68
C ASP A 137 24.44 22.29 -19.69
N VAL A 138 24.83 23.03 -20.73
CA VAL A 138 23.93 23.45 -21.82
C VAL A 138 23.42 22.24 -22.60
N MET A 139 24.31 21.30 -22.96
CA MET A 139 23.94 20.10 -23.71
C MET A 139 22.94 19.23 -22.93
N VAL A 140 23.19 18.99 -21.64
CA VAL A 140 22.30 18.21 -20.78
C VAL A 140 20.96 18.91 -20.60
N SER A 141 20.96 20.23 -20.39
CA SER A 141 19.72 21.01 -20.24
C SER A 141 18.85 20.93 -21.49
N ASN A 142 19.45 21.08 -22.68
CA ASN A 142 18.73 20.99 -23.95
C ASN A 142 18.22 19.57 -24.24
N ALA A 143 19.03 18.54 -23.93
CA ALA A 143 18.63 17.15 -24.09
C ALA A 143 17.44 16.80 -23.18
N ILE A 144 17.50 17.21 -21.91
CA ILE A 144 16.39 16.99 -20.96
C ILE A 144 15.13 17.74 -21.41
N ALA A 145 15.24 19.00 -21.83
CA ALA A 145 14.10 19.75 -22.33
C ALA A 145 13.43 19.04 -23.52
N THR A 146 14.22 18.50 -24.44
CA THR A 146 13.73 17.73 -25.59
C THR A 146 13.00 16.46 -25.16
N GLU A 147 13.55 15.70 -24.21
CA GLU A 147 12.90 14.48 -23.72
C GLU A 147 11.62 14.78 -22.92
N LEU A 148 11.59 15.86 -22.14
CA LEU A 148 10.38 16.27 -21.41
C LEU A 148 9.22 16.65 -22.35
N ILE A 149 9.52 17.26 -23.50
CA ILE A 149 8.51 17.55 -24.53
C ILE A 149 7.91 16.25 -25.05
N LYS A 150 8.74 15.26 -25.41
CA LYS A 150 8.27 13.95 -25.91
C LYS A 150 7.39 13.23 -24.88
N VAL A 151 7.82 13.21 -23.62
CA VAL A 151 7.04 12.60 -22.52
C VAL A 151 5.70 13.30 -22.37
N ASN A 152 5.65 14.63 -22.48
CA ASN A 152 4.41 15.38 -22.41
C ASN A 152 3.51 15.16 -23.64
N GLU A 153 4.06 14.92 -24.83
CA GLU A 153 3.29 14.55 -26.02
C GLU A 153 2.69 13.14 -25.90
N GLU A 154 3.43 12.20 -25.29
CA GLU A 154 3.01 10.80 -25.15
C GLU A 154 2.03 10.58 -23.99
N TYR A 155 2.21 11.30 -22.88
CA TYR A 155 1.46 11.10 -21.63
C TYR A 155 0.70 12.34 -21.13
N GLY A 156 0.73 13.45 -21.88
CA GLY A 156 -0.01 14.66 -21.55
C GLY A 156 -1.53 14.44 -21.56
N PRO A 157 -2.31 15.35 -20.96
CA PRO A 157 -3.76 15.24 -21.01
C PRO A 157 -4.21 15.16 -22.46
N ALA A 158 -5.11 14.20 -22.77
CA ALA A 158 -5.76 14.18 -24.06
C ALA A 158 -6.41 15.55 -24.25
N SER A 159 -6.01 16.26 -25.31
CA SER A 159 -6.67 17.50 -25.69
C SER A 159 -8.13 17.17 -25.95
N ASP A 160 -9.01 17.51 -25.02
CA ASP A 160 -10.45 17.50 -25.25
C ASP A 160 -10.73 18.40 -26.46
N ALA A 161 -11.08 17.75 -27.59
CA ALA A 161 -11.52 18.37 -28.83
C ALA A 161 -12.99 18.00 -29.08
#